data_AF-A0A7V7C1M9-F1
#
_entry.id   AF-A0A7V7C1M9-F1
#
_cell.length_a   1.000
_cell.length_b   1.000
_cell.length_c   1.000
_cell.angle_alpha   90.00
_cell.angle_beta   90.00
_cell.angle_gamma   90.00
#
_symmetry.space_group_name_H-M   'P 1'
#
loop_
_entity.id
_entity.type
_entity.pdbx_description
1 polymer ?
#
loop_
_entity_poly.entity_id
_entity_poly.type
_entity_poly.pdbx_seq_one_letter_code
_entity_poly.pdbx_strand_id
1 'polypeptide(L)'
;LIHAHDRQAAMAPAYMRYGGAPAVPSVMTVHNLAFQGQFGAEIFPALGLPPSAMALDGVEYYGGVGFLKAGLQSAWAITTVSPTYAQEIRTPEFGMGLDGLINARAADLYGIVNGIDTGIWDPASDGHLAATFSARTLRARAANRRAVEQRFALDHDNAPLFCVISRLTWQKGMDILAAALDRIAGTGARLAVLGSGDRALEGALLAAAAHHRGRIGVVIGYDEGLSHLMQGGCDAILVPSRFEPCGLTQLYALRYGCIPVVARTGGLADTVVDANEAALAAGAATGFLFDPGSAEALLHAVGRAIAVHADRTRWASLQRQAMKADVSWARSAARYAQLYASLISRRPAG
;
A
#
# COMPACT_ATOMS: atom_id res chain seq x y z
N LEU A 1 7.53 9.81 -25.49
CA LEU A 1 6.41 9.59 -24.55
C LEU A 1 6.64 10.45 -23.32
N ILE A 2 5.60 11.01 -22.74
CA ILE A 2 5.65 11.72 -21.45
C ILE A 2 4.87 10.91 -20.43
N HIS A 3 5.43 10.75 -19.23
CA HIS A 3 4.76 10.10 -18.11
C HIS A 3 4.67 11.08 -16.95
N ALA A 4 3.47 11.60 -16.73
CA ALA A 4 3.15 12.57 -15.69
C ALA A 4 2.62 11.87 -14.44
N HIS A 5 2.99 12.38 -13.27
CA HIS A 5 2.65 11.81 -11.98
C HIS A 5 1.96 12.85 -11.09
N ASP A 6 0.75 12.52 -10.64
CA ASP A 6 -0.12 13.34 -9.78
C ASP A 6 -0.38 14.78 -10.27
N ARG A 7 -1.18 15.53 -9.51
CA ARG A 7 -1.63 16.89 -9.85
C ARG A 7 -0.50 17.86 -10.25
N GLN A 8 0.70 17.65 -9.72
CA GLN A 8 1.86 18.53 -9.92
C GLN A 8 2.31 18.51 -11.39
N ALA A 9 2.27 17.35 -12.04
CA ALA A 9 2.65 17.18 -13.45
C ALA A 9 1.44 17.02 -14.38
N ALA A 10 0.22 16.94 -13.85
CA ALA A 10 -1.00 16.65 -14.61
C ALA A 10 -1.34 17.69 -15.70
N MET A 11 -0.80 18.91 -15.62
CA MET A 11 -0.97 19.89 -16.69
C MET A 11 -0.11 19.63 -17.93
N ALA A 12 0.94 18.80 -17.84
CA ALA A 12 1.79 18.51 -19.01
C ALA A 12 1.01 17.88 -20.18
N PRO A 13 0.16 16.83 -19.98
CA PRO A 13 -0.75 16.35 -21.03
C PRO A 13 -1.69 17.42 -21.59
N ALA A 14 -2.19 18.34 -20.76
CA ALA A 14 -3.07 19.43 -21.22
C ALA A 14 -2.32 20.43 -22.10
N TYR A 15 -1.11 20.84 -21.71
CA TYR A 15 -0.26 21.71 -22.53
C TYR A 15 0.12 21.07 -23.87
N MET A 16 0.31 19.75 -23.91
CA MET A 16 0.56 19.04 -25.16
C MET A 16 -0.67 19.01 -26.06
N ARG A 17 -1.88 18.88 -25.50
CA ARG A 17 -3.13 18.86 -26.26
C ARG A 17 -3.48 20.23 -26.86
N TYR A 18 -3.22 21.31 -26.13
CA TYR A 18 -3.63 22.67 -26.51
C TYR A 18 -2.48 23.55 -27.03
N GLY A 19 -1.23 23.10 -26.91
CA GLY A 19 -0.04 23.80 -27.41
C GLY A 19 0.45 23.28 -28.76
N GLY A 20 1.50 23.92 -29.30
CA GLY A 20 2.12 23.53 -30.57
C GLY A 20 3.14 22.37 -30.49
N ALA A 21 3.21 21.67 -29.36
CA ALA A 21 4.16 20.57 -29.18
C ALA A 21 3.81 19.37 -30.06
N PRO A 22 4.80 18.59 -30.53
CA PRO A 22 4.52 17.35 -31.28
C PRO A 22 3.62 16.40 -30.49
N ALA A 23 2.65 15.80 -31.17
CA ALA A 23 1.75 14.80 -30.60
C ALA A 23 2.52 13.51 -30.26
N VAL A 24 3.13 13.47 -29.07
CA VAL A 24 3.73 12.26 -28.49
C VAL A 24 2.78 11.65 -27.46
N PRO A 25 2.76 10.32 -27.30
CA PRO A 25 1.89 9.69 -26.31
C PRO A 25 2.18 10.16 -24.88
N SER A 26 1.12 10.33 -24.09
CA SER A 26 1.19 10.76 -22.69
C SER A 26 0.49 9.78 -21.75
N VAL A 27 1.12 9.51 -20.61
CA VAL A 27 0.57 8.67 -19.53
C VAL A 27 0.39 9.53 -18.29
N MET A 28 -0.75 9.41 -17.62
CA MET A 28 -1.04 10.07 -16.35
C MET A 28 -1.16 9.03 -15.23
N THR A 29 -0.24 9.00 -14.26
CA THR A 29 -0.39 8.18 -13.06
C THR A 29 -1.02 8.95 -11.92
N VAL A 30 -2.07 8.38 -11.35
CA VAL A 30 -2.63 8.83 -10.07
C VAL A 30 -2.13 7.92 -8.95
N HIS A 31 -1.35 8.48 -8.02
CA HIS A 31 -0.95 7.76 -6.81
C HIS A 31 -1.92 7.99 -5.65
N ASN A 32 -2.55 9.17 -5.61
CA ASN A 32 -3.54 9.49 -4.60
C ASN A 32 -4.57 10.50 -5.13
N LEU A 33 -5.79 10.02 -5.35
CA LEU A 33 -6.89 10.82 -5.92
C LEU A 33 -7.40 11.93 -4.98
N ALA A 34 -7.01 11.93 -3.70
CA ALA A 34 -7.37 12.99 -2.75
C ALA A 34 -6.68 14.33 -3.08
N PHE A 35 -5.55 14.32 -3.80
CA PHE A 35 -4.81 15.54 -4.13
C PHE A 35 -5.00 15.91 -5.60
N GLN A 36 -6.06 16.66 -5.89
CA GLN A 36 -6.47 16.94 -7.27
C GLN A 36 -5.91 18.24 -7.87
N GLY A 37 -5.52 19.20 -7.03
CA GLY A 37 -5.10 20.53 -7.50
C GLY A 37 -6.27 21.29 -8.11
N GLN A 38 -7.28 21.56 -7.28
CA GLN A 38 -8.43 22.38 -7.63
C GLN A 38 -8.13 23.84 -7.28
N PHE A 39 -8.44 24.74 -8.20
CA PHE A 39 -8.24 26.18 -8.07
C PHE A 39 -9.47 26.92 -8.62
N GLY A 40 -9.66 28.18 -8.24
CA GLY A 40 -10.70 29.01 -8.83
C GLY A 40 -10.39 29.38 -10.29
N ALA A 41 -11.39 29.82 -11.05
CA ALA A 41 -11.25 30.15 -12.47
C ALA A 41 -10.29 31.34 -12.72
N GLU A 42 -10.06 32.18 -11.72
CA GLU A 42 -9.19 33.36 -11.81
C GLU A 42 -7.75 33.06 -12.20
N ILE A 43 -7.27 31.83 -11.96
CA ILE A 43 -5.91 31.44 -12.34
C ILE A 43 -5.77 31.16 -13.84
N PHE A 44 -6.88 30.88 -14.54
CA PHE A 44 -6.85 30.35 -15.91
C PHE A 44 -6.08 31.24 -16.90
N PRO A 45 -6.22 32.59 -16.91
CA PRO A 45 -5.47 33.45 -17.82
C PRO A 45 -3.95 33.35 -17.65
N ALA A 46 -3.47 33.07 -16.43
CA ALA A 46 -2.04 32.92 -16.14
C ALA A 46 -1.46 31.57 -16.56
N LEU A 47 -2.31 30.59 -16.91
CA LEU A 47 -1.87 29.27 -17.37
C LEU A 47 -1.42 29.28 -18.83
N GLY A 48 -1.66 30.35 -19.59
CA GLY A 48 -1.23 30.43 -20.99
C GLY A 48 -1.92 29.42 -21.93
N LEU A 49 -3.10 28.94 -21.55
CA LEU A 49 -3.93 28.05 -22.37
C LEU A 49 -4.91 28.85 -23.24
N PRO A 50 -5.29 28.34 -24.43
CA PRO A 50 -6.32 28.98 -25.24
C PRO A 50 -7.69 28.95 -24.52
N PRO A 51 -8.59 29.92 -24.75
CA PRO A 51 -9.91 29.95 -24.11
C PRO A 51 -10.73 28.66 -24.25
N SER A 52 -10.57 27.93 -25.37
CA SER A 52 -11.22 26.64 -25.60
C SER A 52 -10.81 25.53 -24.62
N ALA A 53 -9.70 25.70 -23.89
CA ALA A 53 -9.29 24.76 -22.85
C ALA A 53 -10.15 24.87 -21.57
N MET A 54 -10.80 26.01 -21.32
CA MET A 54 -11.73 26.19 -20.19
C MET A 54 -13.10 25.59 -20.54
N ALA A 55 -13.13 24.27 -20.71
CA ALA A 55 -14.31 23.50 -21.11
C ALA A 55 -14.41 22.19 -20.33
N LEU A 56 -15.60 21.58 -20.35
CA LEU A 56 -15.89 20.31 -19.67
C LEU A 56 -14.97 19.17 -20.15
N ASP A 57 -14.59 19.14 -21.42
CA ASP A 57 -13.63 18.19 -21.99
C ASP A 57 -12.17 18.71 -21.97
N GLY A 58 -11.93 19.82 -21.26
CA GLY A 58 -10.65 20.49 -21.05
C GLY A 58 -10.26 20.54 -19.57
N VAL A 59 -9.86 21.71 -19.06
CA VAL A 59 -9.32 21.89 -17.70
C VAL A 59 -10.38 22.30 -16.66
N GLU A 60 -11.56 22.71 -17.12
CA GLU A 60 -12.64 23.21 -16.24
C GLU A 60 -13.09 22.12 -15.28
N TYR A 61 -13.31 22.47 -14.02
CA TYR A 61 -13.84 21.56 -13.01
C TYR A 61 -14.64 22.33 -11.95
N TYR A 62 -15.96 22.13 -11.93
CA TYR A 62 -16.91 22.78 -11.02
C TYR A 62 -16.80 24.31 -10.97
N GLY A 63 -16.68 24.95 -12.13
CA GLY A 63 -16.52 26.40 -12.28
C GLY A 63 -15.11 26.91 -11.99
N GLY A 64 -14.16 26.03 -11.68
CA GLY A 64 -12.75 26.33 -11.48
C GLY A 64 -11.84 25.59 -12.45
N VAL A 65 -10.57 25.43 -12.07
CA VAL A 65 -9.55 24.69 -12.81
C VAL A 65 -9.12 23.46 -12.01
N GLY A 66 -9.19 22.28 -12.62
CA GLY A 66 -8.72 21.03 -12.01
C GLY A 66 -7.47 20.49 -12.71
N PHE A 67 -6.31 20.56 -12.06
CA PHE A 67 -5.05 20.09 -12.67
C PHE A 67 -5.07 18.59 -12.93
N LEU A 68 -5.43 17.78 -11.93
CA LEU A 68 -5.52 16.34 -12.10
C LEU A 68 -6.59 15.97 -13.13
N LYS A 69 -7.75 16.62 -13.07
CA LYS A 69 -8.84 16.46 -14.05
C LYS A 69 -8.34 16.72 -15.47
N ALA A 70 -7.59 17.80 -15.69
CA ALA A 70 -7.02 18.14 -17.00
C ALA A 70 -6.06 17.06 -17.52
N GLY A 71 -5.21 16.53 -16.64
CA GLY A 71 -4.28 15.44 -16.97
C GLY A 71 -5.01 14.15 -17.34
N LEU A 72 -5.99 13.73 -16.54
CA LEU A 72 -6.82 12.56 -16.81
C LEU A 72 -7.60 12.70 -18.13
N GLN A 73 -8.14 13.89 -18.39
CA GLN A 73 -8.88 14.19 -19.61
C GLN A 73 -7.98 14.17 -20.86
N SER A 74 -6.73 14.64 -20.75
CA SER A 74 -5.84 14.87 -21.90
C SER A 74 -4.84 13.75 -22.16
N ALA A 75 -4.57 12.88 -21.20
CA ALA A 75 -3.61 11.80 -21.35
C ALA A 75 -4.09 10.73 -22.33
N TRP A 76 -3.17 10.03 -22.99
CA TRP A 76 -3.47 8.88 -23.85
C TRP A 76 -3.80 7.64 -23.03
N ALA A 77 -3.13 7.45 -21.89
CA ALA A 77 -3.44 6.41 -20.93
C ALA A 77 -3.43 6.97 -19.50
N ILE A 78 -4.29 6.39 -18.67
CA ILE A 78 -4.36 6.65 -17.25
C ILE A 78 -3.85 5.41 -16.55
N THR A 79 -2.95 5.59 -15.58
CA THR A 79 -2.47 4.50 -14.74
C THR A 79 -2.76 4.82 -13.28
N THR A 80 -2.93 3.78 -12.49
CA THR A 80 -2.83 3.85 -11.03
C THR A 80 -2.08 2.64 -10.51
N VAL A 81 -1.75 2.66 -9.22
CA VAL A 81 -0.74 1.79 -8.63
C VAL A 81 -1.25 0.41 -8.19
N SER A 82 -2.47 0.03 -8.58
CA SER A 82 -2.94 -1.36 -8.50
C SER A 82 -4.19 -1.62 -9.36
N PRO A 83 -4.42 -2.86 -9.83
CA PRO A 83 -5.66 -3.26 -10.52
C PRO A 83 -6.93 -3.02 -9.72
N THR A 84 -6.96 -3.41 -8.45
CA THR A 84 -8.13 -3.20 -7.58
C THR A 84 -8.38 -1.72 -7.37
N TYR A 85 -7.34 -0.91 -7.11
CA TYR A 85 -7.53 0.53 -6.95
C TYR A 85 -8.03 1.20 -8.23
N ALA A 86 -7.61 0.74 -9.41
CA ALA A 86 -8.16 1.19 -10.68
C ALA A 86 -9.67 0.96 -10.80
N GLN A 87 -10.20 -0.11 -10.17
CA GLN A 87 -11.65 -0.32 -10.11
C GLN A 87 -12.31 0.50 -9.00
N GLU A 88 -11.67 0.62 -7.84
CA GLU A 88 -12.20 1.40 -6.71
C GLU A 88 -12.43 2.87 -7.11
N ILE A 89 -11.47 3.54 -7.75
CA ILE A 89 -11.59 4.96 -8.15
C ILE A 89 -12.68 5.26 -9.18
N ARG A 90 -13.32 4.21 -9.73
CA ARG A 90 -14.47 4.33 -10.62
C ARG A 90 -15.79 4.38 -9.87
N THR A 91 -15.79 4.22 -8.55
CA THR A 91 -16.98 4.34 -7.72
C THR A 91 -17.01 5.71 -7.04
N PRO A 92 -18.20 6.22 -6.67
CA PRO A 92 -18.30 7.49 -5.94
C PRO A 92 -17.56 7.50 -4.60
N GLU A 93 -17.42 6.32 -3.96
CA GLU A 93 -16.78 6.17 -2.65
C GLU A 93 -15.28 6.50 -2.69
N PHE A 94 -14.57 6.09 -3.74
CA PHE A 94 -13.12 6.30 -3.86
C PHE A 94 -12.74 7.29 -4.97
N GLY A 95 -13.67 7.61 -5.86
CA GLY A 95 -13.44 8.45 -7.04
C GLY A 95 -13.33 9.93 -6.75
N MET A 96 -13.66 10.38 -5.54
CA MET A 96 -13.47 11.77 -5.09
C MET A 96 -14.06 12.81 -6.09
N GLY A 97 -15.19 12.50 -6.73
CA GLY A 97 -15.84 13.34 -7.74
C GLY A 97 -15.19 13.31 -9.14
N LEU A 98 -14.22 12.43 -9.38
CA LEU A 98 -13.60 12.17 -10.68
C LEU A 98 -14.02 10.81 -11.27
N ASP A 99 -14.83 10.02 -10.56
CA ASP A 99 -15.31 8.69 -11.00
C ASP A 99 -16.03 8.75 -12.35
N GLY A 100 -16.84 9.78 -12.60
CA GLY A 100 -17.51 9.96 -13.89
C GLY A 100 -16.51 10.11 -15.05
N LEU A 101 -15.47 10.93 -14.87
CA LEU A 101 -14.39 11.11 -15.85
C LEU A 101 -13.60 9.81 -16.05
N ILE A 102 -13.23 9.15 -14.96
CA ILE A 102 -12.45 7.91 -15.00
C ILE A 102 -13.26 6.80 -15.70
N ASN A 103 -14.58 6.72 -15.47
CA ASN A 103 -15.45 5.78 -16.17
C ASN A 103 -15.55 6.08 -17.66
N ALA A 104 -15.65 7.35 -18.05
CA ALA A 104 -15.62 7.75 -19.46
C ALA A 104 -14.30 7.37 -20.16
N ARG A 105 -13.21 7.22 -19.39
CA ARG A 105 -11.87 6.83 -19.84
C ARG A 105 -11.48 5.41 -19.42
N ALA A 106 -12.43 4.56 -19.05
CA ALA A 106 -12.14 3.23 -18.49
C ALA A 106 -11.34 2.32 -19.44
N ALA A 107 -11.50 2.47 -20.76
CA ALA A 107 -10.75 1.72 -21.76
C ALA A 107 -9.24 2.07 -21.78
N ASP A 108 -8.88 3.25 -21.30
CA ASP A 108 -7.50 3.75 -21.21
C ASP A 108 -6.95 3.69 -19.78
N LEU A 109 -7.67 3.06 -18.84
CA LEU A 109 -7.31 2.97 -17.42
C LEU A 109 -6.61 1.65 -17.12
N TYR A 110 -5.42 1.74 -16.52
CA TYR A 110 -4.58 0.60 -16.18
C TYR A 110 -4.17 0.61 -14.71
N GLY A 111 -4.29 -0.52 -14.03
CA GLY A 111 -3.74 -0.71 -12.69
C GLY A 111 -2.43 -1.50 -12.74
N ILE A 112 -1.33 -0.90 -12.29
CA ILE A 112 -0.01 -1.52 -12.30
C ILE A 112 0.58 -1.46 -10.88
N VAL A 113 0.69 -2.64 -10.26
CA VAL A 113 1.23 -2.78 -8.90
C VAL A 113 2.68 -2.28 -8.84
N ASN A 114 3.03 -1.57 -7.76
CA ASN A 114 4.42 -1.18 -7.48
C ASN A 114 5.33 -2.39 -7.22
N GLY A 115 6.64 -2.14 -7.23
CA GLY A 115 7.64 -3.06 -6.69
C GLY A 115 8.39 -2.45 -5.51
N ILE A 116 9.33 -3.22 -4.99
CA ILE A 116 10.33 -2.78 -4.01
C ILE A 116 11.74 -2.96 -4.56
N ASP A 117 12.69 -2.25 -3.97
CA ASP A 117 14.12 -2.49 -4.18
C ASP A 117 14.54 -3.71 -3.37
N THR A 118 14.72 -4.86 -4.05
CA THR A 118 15.11 -6.12 -3.42
C THR A 118 16.61 -6.21 -3.12
N GLY A 119 17.42 -5.22 -3.49
CA GLY A 119 18.81 -5.10 -3.04
C GLY A 119 18.91 -4.45 -1.66
N ILE A 120 18.04 -3.47 -1.39
CA ILE A 120 17.90 -2.85 -0.07
C ILE A 120 17.11 -3.76 0.88
N TRP A 121 15.99 -4.31 0.39
CA TRP A 121 15.11 -5.18 1.16
C TRP A 121 15.39 -6.66 0.89
N ASP A 122 16.55 -7.14 1.38
CA ASP A 122 16.94 -8.55 1.29
C ASP A 122 17.31 -9.12 2.66
N PRO A 123 16.51 -10.02 3.25
CA PRO A 123 16.85 -10.62 4.54
C PRO A 123 18.20 -11.38 4.52
N ALA A 124 18.73 -11.75 3.34
CA ALA A 124 20.01 -12.45 3.23
C ALA A 124 21.23 -11.52 3.37
N SER A 125 21.06 -10.21 3.17
CA SER A 125 22.16 -9.22 3.20
C SER A 125 21.83 -7.93 3.97
N ASP A 126 20.64 -7.84 4.54
CA ASP A 126 20.17 -6.67 5.28
C ASP A 126 20.95 -6.48 6.60
N GLY A 127 21.76 -5.42 6.62
CA GLY A 127 22.60 -5.05 7.77
C GLY A 127 21.85 -4.48 8.97
N HIS A 128 20.55 -4.20 8.85
CA HIS A 128 19.71 -3.79 9.98
C HIS A 128 19.20 -4.97 10.81
N LEU A 129 19.35 -6.21 10.30
CA LEU A 129 18.96 -7.41 11.01
C LEU A 129 20.02 -7.83 12.04
N ALA A 130 19.57 -8.33 13.19
CA ALA A 130 20.46 -8.95 14.17
C ALA A 130 21.08 -10.26 13.64
N ALA A 131 20.35 -10.97 12.77
CA ALA A 131 20.87 -12.09 11.98
C ALA A 131 20.19 -12.13 10.61
N THR A 132 21.00 -12.25 9.56
CA THR A 132 20.51 -12.46 8.20
C THR A 132 19.92 -13.87 8.02
N PHE A 133 18.99 -14.00 7.09
CA PHE A 133 18.31 -15.26 6.82
C PHE A 133 17.79 -15.34 5.38
N SER A 134 17.31 -16.51 5.00
CA SER A 134 16.66 -16.77 3.72
C SER A 134 15.42 -17.64 3.94
N ALA A 135 14.64 -17.88 2.87
CA ALA A 135 13.53 -18.83 2.90
C ALA A 135 13.96 -20.25 3.32
N ARG A 136 15.25 -20.60 3.18
CA ARG A 136 15.82 -21.90 3.61
C ARG A 136 16.27 -21.89 5.07
N THR A 137 16.52 -20.72 5.66
CA THR A 137 17.11 -20.55 7.00
C THR A 137 16.22 -19.76 7.96
N LEU A 138 14.88 -19.88 7.82
CA LEU A 138 13.89 -19.15 8.63
C LEU A 138 14.10 -19.22 10.16
N ARG A 139 14.75 -20.27 10.69
CA ARG A 139 15.08 -20.38 12.11
C ARG A 139 15.98 -19.23 12.61
N ALA A 140 16.81 -18.65 11.74
CA ALA A 140 17.68 -17.51 12.08
C ALA A 140 16.89 -16.24 12.45
N ARG A 141 15.60 -16.14 12.07
CA ARG A 141 14.70 -15.04 12.48
C ARG A 141 14.53 -14.95 14.00
N ALA A 142 14.83 -16.01 14.75
CA ALA A 142 14.74 -16.00 16.22
C ALA A 142 15.62 -14.91 16.87
N ALA A 143 16.79 -14.61 16.31
CA ALA A 143 17.63 -13.52 16.80
C ALA A 143 16.99 -12.15 16.55
N ASN A 144 16.40 -11.94 15.37
CA ASN A 144 15.67 -10.73 15.03
C ASN A 144 14.44 -10.55 15.93
N ARG A 145 13.67 -11.63 16.14
CA ARG A 145 12.54 -11.65 17.08
C ARG A 145 12.98 -11.20 18.48
N ARG A 146 14.09 -11.75 18.98
CA ARG A 146 14.59 -11.40 20.31
C ARG A 146 14.99 -9.92 20.40
N ALA A 147 15.62 -9.38 19.37
CA ALA A 147 15.98 -7.97 19.30
C ALA A 147 14.74 -7.05 19.29
N VAL A 148 13.68 -7.43 18.56
CA VAL A 148 12.39 -6.72 18.61
C VAL A 148 11.80 -6.78 20.03
N GLU A 149 11.72 -7.97 20.63
CA GLU A 149 11.19 -8.14 21.99
C GLU A 149 11.89 -7.22 22.99
N GLN A 150 13.23 -7.15 22.93
CA GLN A 150 14.02 -6.26 23.79
C GLN A 150 13.75 -4.78 23.51
N ARG A 151 13.70 -4.39 22.23
CA ARG A 151 13.49 -2.98 21.84
C ARG A 151 12.13 -2.44 22.28
N PHE A 152 11.12 -3.30 22.31
CA PHE A 152 9.74 -2.96 22.66
C PHE A 152 9.34 -3.36 24.09
N ALA A 153 10.28 -3.87 24.90
CA ALA A 153 10.04 -4.37 26.25
C ALA A 153 8.89 -5.40 26.33
N LEU A 154 8.86 -6.34 25.38
CA LEU A 154 7.87 -7.40 25.29
C LEU A 154 8.35 -8.66 26.03
N ASP A 155 7.39 -9.42 26.57
CA ASP A 155 7.64 -10.71 27.19
C ASP A 155 8.25 -11.68 26.19
N HIS A 156 9.10 -12.59 26.67
CA HIS A 156 9.68 -13.62 25.84
C HIS A 156 8.89 -14.93 25.95
N ASP A 157 8.05 -15.19 24.96
CA ASP A 157 7.29 -16.42 24.88
C ASP A 157 7.03 -16.88 23.44
N ASN A 158 6.29 -17.99 23.33
CA ASN A 158 5.95 -18.61 22.06
C ASN A 158 4.71 -17.98 21.38
N ALA A 159 4.07 -16.99 21.99
CA ALA A 159 2.89 -16.34 21.41
C ALA A 159 3.29 -15.59 20.13
N PRO A 160 2.36 -15.47 19.16
CA PRO A 160 2.63 -14.73 17.93
C PRO A 160 2.96 -13.27 18.24
N LEU A 161 4.03 -12.78 17.60
CA LEU A 161 4.44 -11.38 17.64
C LEU A 161 3.96 -10.68 16.37
N PHE A 162 2.91 -9.88 16.52
CA PHE A 162 2.44 -8.98 15.48
C PHE A 162 3.22 -7.67 15.50
N CYS A 163 3.23 -6.98 14.37
CA CYS A 163 3.72 -5.61 14.30
C CYS A 163 2.88 -4.69 13.45
N VAL A 164 3.11 -3.39 13.63
CA VAL A 164 2.59 -2.31 12.79
C VAL A 164 3.72 -1.35 12.51
N ILE A 165 3.93 -1.03 11.24
CA ILE A 165 4.87 -0.02 10.76
C ILE A 165 4.08 0.93 9.86
N SER A 166 3.64 2.06 10.39
CA SER A 166 2.72 2.94 9.66
C SER A 166 2.75 4.38 10.15
N ARG A 167 2.34 5.31 9.26
CA ARG A 167 1.78 6.59 9.72
C ARG A 167 0.56 6.32 10.59
N LEU A 168 0.41 7.07 11.68
CA LEU A 168 -0.68 6.87 12.62
C LEU A 168 -1.87 7.76 12.25
N THR A 169 -2.67 7.31 11.30
CA THR A 169 -3.80 8.08 10.77
C THR A 169 -5.05 7.21 10.62
N TRP A 170 -6.22 7.86 10.53
CA TRP A 170 -7.49 7.21 10.24
C TRP A 170 -7.50 6.45 8.90
N GLN A 171 -6.81 7.00 7.88
CA GLN A 171 -6.65 6.35 6.57
C GLN A 171 -5.97 4.97 6.70
N LYS A 172 -5.02 4.85 7.62
CA LYS A 172 -4.29 3.61 7.92
C LYS A 172 -5.04 2.68 8.88
N GLY A 173 -6.24 3.06 9.32
CA GLY A 173 -7.09 2.26 10.21
C GLY A 173 -6.53 2.11 11.62
N MET A 174 -5.74 3.08 12.09
CA MET A 174 -5.15 2.98 13.43
C MET A 174 -6.18 3.13 14.56
N ASP A 175 -7.30 3.80 14.30
CA ASP A 175 -8.47 3.80 15.18
C ASP A 175 -9.13 2.42 15.27
N ILE A 176 -9.19 1.68 14.16
CA ILE A 176 -9.69 0.30 14.12
C ILE A 176 -8.77 -0.59 14.96
N LEU A 177 -7.46 -0.44 14.79
CA LEU A 177 -6.47 -1.15 15.59
C LEU A 177 -6.62 -0.80 17.07
N ALA A 178 -6.70 0.48 17.42
CA ALA A 178 -6.83 0.95 18.79
C ALA A 178 -8.05 0.31 19.50
N ALA A 179 -9.18 0.22 18.80
CA ALA A 179 -10.39 -0.43 19.30
C ALA A 179 -10.25 -1.95 19.50
N ALA A 180 -9.26 -2.59 18.87
CA ALA A 180 -9.02 -4.03 18.93
C ALA A 180 -7.91 -4.44 19.93
N LEU A 181 -7.14 -3.49 20.47
CA LEU A 181 -5.91 -3.79 21.24
C LEU A 181 -6.16 -4.68 22.46
N ASP A 182 -7.17 -4.37 23.26
CA ASP A 182 -7.49 -5.15 24.48
C ASP A 182 -7.82 -6.60 24.14
N ARG A 183 -8.55 -6.81 23.05
CA ARG A 183 -8.92 -8.15 22.59
C ARG A 183 -7.74 -8.90 21.97
N ILE A 184 -6.85 -8.22 21.24
CA ILE A 184 -5.61 -8.81 20.73
C ILE A 184 -4.71 -9.24 21.90
N ALA A 185 -4.52 -8.37 22.90
CA ALA A 185 -3.74 -8.71 24.10
C ALA A 185 -4.39 -9.86 24.89
N GLY A 186 -5.73 -9.88 24.96
CA GLY A 186 -6.51 -10.93 25.62
C GLY A 186 -6.34 -12.33 24.99
N THR A 187 -5.89 -12.45 23.74
CA THR A 187 -5.54 -13.75 23.15
C THR A 187 -4.13 -14.23 23.55
N GLY A 188 -3.39 -13.44 24.33
CA GLY A 188 -1.97 -13.66 24.66
C GLY A 188 -1.01 -13.23 23.54
N ALA A 189 -1.50 -12.72 22.41
CA ALA A 189 -0.65 -12.23 21.33
C ALA A 189 0.14 -10.99 21.77
N ARG A 190 1.26 -10.75 21.10
CA ARG A 190 2.12 -9.59 21.35
C ARG A 190 2.10 -8.66 20.15
N LEU A 191 2.24 -7.36 20.37
CA LEU A 191 2.17 -6.33 19.34
C LEU A 191 3.29 -5.30 19.53
N ALA A 192 4.11 -5.11 18.49
CA ALA A 192 5.10 -4.04 18.40
C ALA A 192 4.64 -2.97 17.39
N VAL A 193 4.51 -1.71 17.81
CA VAL A 193 4.05 -0.61 16.95
C VAL A 193 5.15 0.42 16.77
N LEU A 194 5.52 0.69 15.53
CA LEU A 194 6.38 1.79 15.12
C LEU A 194 5.59 2.75 14.21
N GLY A 195 5.51 4.01 14.61
CA GLY A 195 4.84 5.01 13.79
C GLY A 195 4.70 6.36 14.45
N SER A 196 4.29 7.37 13.68
CA SER A 196 3.93 8.70 14.18
C SER A 196 2.79 9.28 13.36
N GLY A 197 2.04 10.21 13.93
CA GLY A 197 0.94 10.86 13.23
C GLY A 197 0.01 11.65 14.15
N ASP A 198 -1.27 11.29 14.13
CA ASP A 198 -2.28 11.94 14.94
C ASP A 198 -2.04 11.71 16.44
N ARG A 199 -2.14 12.78 17.24
CA ARG A 199 -1.82 12.75 18.67
C ARG A 199 -2.81 11.94 19.50
N ALA A 200 -4.09 11.90 19.11
CA ALA A 200 -5.07 11.08 19.81
C ALA A 200 -4.81 9.59 19.57
N LEU A 201 -4.47 9.21 18.33
CA LEU A 201 -4.07 7.85 17.99
C LEU A 201 -2.77 7.43 18.68
N GLU A 202 -1.74 8.30 18.72
CA GLU A 202 -0.52 8.07 19.49
C GLU A 202 -0.83 7.83 20.97
N GLY A 203 -1.66 8.70 21.57
CA GLY A 203 -2.07 8.59 22.97
C GLY A 203 -2.81 7.28 23.27
N ALA A 204 -3.74 6.86 22.41
CA ALA A 204 -4.47 5.61 22.56
C ALA A 204 -3.55 4.38 22.52
N LEU A 205 -2.60 4.35 21.58
CA LEU A 205 -1.62 3.27 21.47
C LEU A 205 -0.69 3.20 22.69
N LEU A 206 -0.20 4.36 23.16
CA LEU A 206 0.64 4.44 24.35
C LEU A 206 -0.11 4.03 25.62
N ALA A 207 -1.38 4.41 25.75
CA ALA A 207 -2.23 4.00 26.87
C ALA A 207 -2.43 2.47 26.89
N ALA A 208 -2.68 1.86 25.72
CA ALA A 208 -2.78 0.42 25.60
C ALA A 208 -1.46 -0.30 25.94
N ALA A 209 -0.31 0.25 25.53
CA ALA A 209 1.00 -0.29 25.92
C ALA A 209 1.24 -0.22 27.44
N ALA A 210 0.78 0.86 28.09
CA ALA A 210 0.86 0.99 29.53
C ALA A 210 -0.08 0.02 30.28
N HIS A 211 -1.26 -0.26 29.71
CA HIS A 211 -2.24 -1.19 30.29
C HIS A 211 -1.83 -2.66 30.10
N HIS A 212 -1.25 -2.99 28.93
CA HIS A 212 -0.85 -4.35 28.55
C HIS A 212 0.67 -4.52 28.49
N ARG A 213 1.36 -4.18 29.59
CA ARG A 213 2.83 -4.30 29.69
C ARG A 213 3.29 -5.72 29.37
N GLY A 214 4.38 -5.83 28.60
CA GLY A 214 4.90 -7.12 28.11
C GLY A 214 4.16 -7.69 26.90
N ARG A 215 2.94 -7.21 26.61
CA ARG A 215 2.15 -7.64 25.44
C ARG A 215 2.15 -6.60 24.32
N ILE A 216 2.03 -5.33 24.65
CA ILE A 216 2.01 -4.24 23.67
C ILE A 216 3.19 -3.30 23.94
N GLY A 217 3.98 -3.03 22.90
CA GLY A 217 5.07 -2.07 22.92
C GLY A 217 4.94 -1.08 21.78
N VAL A 218 5.23 0.20 22.05
CA VAL A 218 5.02 1.30 21.10
C VAL A 218 6.27 2.18 21.06
N VAL A 219 6.74 2.49 19.85
CA VAL A 219 7.78 3.47 19.57
C VAL A 219 7.19 4.53 18.66
N ILE A 220 7.12 5.78 19.16
CA ILE A 220 6.64 6.91 18.37
C ILE A 220 7.78 7.51 17.56
N GLY A 221 7.63 7.57 16.25
CA GLY A 221 8.59 8.17 15.33
C GLY A 221 8.78 7.38 14.04
N TYR A 222 9.83 7.77 13.32
CA TYR A 222 10.32 7.09 12.13
C TYR A 222 11.72 6.55 12.40
N ASP A 223 11.92 5.26 12.16
CA ASP A 223 13.19 4.57 12.33
C ASP A 223 13.30 3.47 11.28
N GLU A 224 14.12 3.71 10.26
CA GLU A 224 14.27 2.79 9.12
C GLU A 224 14.88 1.46 9.58
N GLY A 225 15.96 1.49 10.36
CA GLY A 225 16.61 0.28 10.84
C GLY A 225 15.69 -0.58 11.71
N LEU A 226 14.89 0.06 12.58
CA LEU A 226 13.88 -0.66 13.35
C LEU A 226 12.77 -1.22 12.47
N SER A 227 12.38 -0.53 11.41
CA SER A 227 11.38 -1.04 10.46
C SER A 227 11.85 -2.33 9.77
N HIS A 228 13.11 -2.38 9.34
CA HIS A 228 13.74 -3.59 8.80
C HIS A 228 13.80 -4.72 9.83
N LEU A 229 14.25 -4.41 11.05
CA LEU A 229 14.32 -5.38 12.15
C LEU A 229 12.95 -5.98 12.47
N MET A 230 11.89 -5.16 12.50
CA MET A 230 10.53 -5.61 12.73
C MET A 230 10.04 -6.54 11.61
N GLN A 231 10.31 -6.25 10.34
CA GLN A 231 9.99 -7.15 9.24
C GLN A 231 10.74 -8.49 9.36
N GLY A 232 12.00 -8.47 9.79
CA GLY A 232 12.81 -9.67 9.99
C GLY A 232 12.51 -10.46 11.26
N GLY A 233 11.89 -9.84 12.27
CA GLY A 233 11.71 -10.40 13.61
C GLY A 233 10.27 -10.72 14.02
N CYS A 234 9.28 -10.01 13.51
CA CYS A 234 7.87 -10.22 13.84
C CYS A 234 7.27 -11.37 13.02
N ASP A 235 6.31 -12.11 13.57
CA ASP A 235 5.67 -13.21 12.86
C ASP A 235 4.73 -12.70 11.77
N ALA A 236 3.96 -11.66 12.08
CA ALA A 236 2.96 -11.08 11.19
C ALA A 236 2.90 -9.55 11.31
N ILE A 237 2.47 -8.88 10.25
CA ILE A 237 2.27 -7.42 10.23
C ILE A 237 0.81 -7.08 9.97
N LEU A 238 0.25 -6.16 10.74
CA LEU A 238 -1.13 -5.71 10.60
C LEU A 238 -1.17 -4.45 9.73
N VAL A 239 -2.02 -4.46 8.70
CA VAL A 239 -2.23 -3.30 7.80
C VAL A 239 -3.75 -3.06 7.63
N PRO A 240 -4.42 -2.43 8.62
CA PRO A 240 -5.87 -2.26 8.63
C PRO A 240 -6.35 -1.03 7.83
N SER A 241 -5.65 -0.68 6.76
CA SER A 241 -5.96 0.49 5.95
C SER A 241 -7.41 0.48 5.45
N ARG A 242 -8.08 1.64 5.51
CA ARG A 242 -9.40 1.83 4.88
C ARG A 242 -9.30 1.96 3.37
N PHE A 243 -8.20 2.56 2.94
CA PHE A 243 -7.88 2.75 1.55
C PHE A 243 -6.36 2.70 1.38
N GLU A 244 -5.87 1.92 0.42
CA GLU A 244 -4.45 1.75 0.15
C GLU A 244 -4.19 1.60 -1.35
N PRO A 245 -3.80 2.68 -2.07
CA PRO A 245 -3.66 2.64 -3.53
C PRO A 245 -2.80 1.47 -4.00
N CYS A 246 -1.68 1.24 -3.31
CA CYS A 246 -0.84 0.06 -3.48
C CYS A 246 -0.45 -0.55 -2.13
N GLY A 247 0.19 0.25 -1.27
CA GLY A 247 0.86 -0.23 -0.08
C GLY A 247 2.20 -0.88 -0.42
N LEU A 248 3.25 -0.55 0.33
CA LEU A 248 4.57 -1.21 0.21
C LEU A 248 4.84 -2.14 1.40
N THR A 249 4.22 -1.87 2.55
CA THR A 249 4.42 -2.60 3.80
C THR A 249 4.23 -4.10 3.65
N GLN A 250 3.21 -4.53 2.90
CA GLN A 250 2.95 -5.94 2.64
C GLN A 250 3.97 -6.56 1.67
N LEU A 251 4.54 -5.79 0.74
CA LEU A 251 5.59 -6.28 -0.15
C LEU A 251 6.88 -6.58 0.63
N TYR A 252 7.26 -5.69 1.55
CA TYR A 252 8.35 -5.92 2.49
C TYR A 252 8.07 -7.14 3.38
N ALA A 253 6.84 -7.25 3.88
CA ALA A 253 6.42 -8.36 4.73
C ALA A 253 6.56 -9.71 4.02
N LEU A 254 6.04 -9.81 2.79
CA LEU A 254 6.18 -10.99 1.93
C LEU A 254 7.67 -11.35 1.74
N ARG A 255 8.49 -10.36 1.41
CA ARG A 255 9.94 -10.53 1.19
C ARG A 255 10.68 -11.06 2.42
N TYR A 256 10.26 -10.67 3.63
CA TYR A 256 10.90 -11.04 4.90
C TYR A 256 10.25 -12.24 5.59
N GLY A 257 9.16 -12.79 5.00
CA GLY A 257 8.37 -13.83 5.65
C GLY A 257 7.68 -13.36 6.94
N CYS A 258 7.46 -12.06 7.08
CA CYS A 258 6.52 -11.50 8.06
C CYS A 258 5.14 -11.59 7.43
N ILE A 259 4.25 -12.41 7.97
CA ILE A 259 3.00 -12.72 7.28
C ILE A 259 2.06 -11.51 7.30
N PRO A 260 1.66 -10.96 6.14
CA PRO A 260 0.75 -9.82 6.11
C PRO A 260 -0.67 -10.22 6.52
N VAL A 261 -1.24 -9.48 7.46
CA VAL A 261 -2.68 -9.49 7.81
C VAL A 261 -3.22 -8.12 7.41
N VAL A 262 -3.84 -8.05 6.24
CA VAL A 262 -4.13 -6.79 5.55
C VAL A 262 -5.62 -6.64 5.26
N ALA A 263 -6.10 -5.40 5.29
CA ALA A 263 -7.44 -5.10 4.80
C ALA A 263 -7.54 -5.33 3.28
N ARG A 264 -8.70 -5.78 2.80
CA ARG A 264 -8.98 -6.04 1.40
C ARG A 264 -9.38 -4.75 0.68
N THR A 265 -8.39 -3.89 0.44
CA THR A 265 -8.54 -2.63 -0.32
C THR A 265 -7.32 -2.37 -1.19
N GLY A 266 -7.55 -1.79 -2.37
CA GLY A 266 -6.54 -1.40 -3.34
C GLY A 266 -5.45 -2.46 -3.54
N GLY A 267 -4.19 -2.05 -3.52
CA GLY A 267 -3.08 -2.98 -3.80
C GLY A 267 -2.84 -4.05 -2.74
N LEU A 268 -3.41 -3.92 -1.55
CA LEU A 268 -3.35 -4.98 -0.53
C LEU A 268 -4.10 -6.23 -1.02
N ALA A 269 -5.28 -6.02 -1.63
CA ALA A 269 -6.07 -7.10 -2.22
C ALA A 269 -5.39 -7.75 -3.43
N ASP A 270 -4.58 -7.00 -4.18
CA ASP A 270 -3.87 -7.49 -5.37
C ASP A 270 -2.57 -8.23 -5.07
N THR A 271 -2.02 -8.09 -3.86
CA THR A 271 -0.66 -8.56 -3.53
C THR A 271 -0.60 -9.68 -2.51
N VAL A 272 -1.70 -9.96 -1.82
CA VAL A 272 -1.79 -11.02 -0.81
C VAL A 272 -2.81 -12.08 -1.23
N VAL A 273 -2.40 -13.35 -1.20
CA VAL A 273 -3.30 -14.49 -1.40
C VAL A 273 -3.81 -14.92 -0.03
N ASP A 274 -5.12 -14.75 0.22
CA ASP A 274 -5.73 -15.07 1.50
C ASP A 274 -5.54 -16.55 1.88
N ALA A 275 -5.16 -16.78 3.13
CA ALA A 275 -5.04 -18.08 3.77
C ALA A 275 -6.41 -18.65 4.14
N ASN A 276 -7.28 -18.78 3.14
CA ASN A 276 -8.48 -19.59 3.24
C ASN A 276 -8.13 -21.09 3.12
N GLU A 277 -9.11 -21.95 3.37
CA GLU A 277 -8.91 -23.41 3.39
C GLU A 277 -8.33 -23.95 2.06
N ALA A 278 -8.87 -23.50 0.93
CA ALA A 278 -8.42 -23.94 -0.39
C ALA A 278 -6.97 -23.50 -0.71
N ALA A 279 -6.63 -22.24 -0.42
CA ALA A 279 -5.29 -21.70 -0.68
C ALA A 279 -4.24 -22.29 0.26
N LEU A 280 -4.60 -22.59 1.51
CA LEU A 280 -3.74 -23.32 2.44
C LEU A 280 -3.50 -24.75 1.97
N ALA A 281 -4.55 -25.47 1.55
CA ALA A 281 -4.43 -26.83 1.03
C ALA A 281 -3.58 -26.90 -0.25
N ALA A 282 -3.68 -25.90 -1.12
CA ALA A 282 -2.89 -25.79 -2.35
C ALA A 282 -1.46 -25.27 -2.12
N GLY A 283 -1.11 -24.82 -0.90
CA GLY A 283 0.18 -24.19 -0.62
C GLY A 283 0.40 -22.87 -1.37
N ALA A 284 -0.69 -22.16 -1.71
CA ALA A 284 -0.67 -20.93 -2.50
C ALA A 284 -0.83 -19.66 -1.67
N ALA A 285 -1.35 -19.78 -0.44
CA ALA A 285 -1.57 -18.65 0.47
C ALA A 285 -0.28 -17.89 0.80
N THR A 286 -0.38 -16.58 1.02
CA THR A 286 0.75 -15.72 1.41
C THR A 286 0.45 -14.80 2.59
N GLY A 287 -0.82 -14.69 3.02
CA GLY A 287 -1.22 -13.86 4.15
C GLY A 287 -2.71 -13.98 4.46
N PHE A 288 -3.24 -13.04 5.24
CA PHE A 288 -4.64 -13.02 5.64
C PHE A 288 -5.29 -11.72 5.17
N LEU A 289 -6.39 -11.84 4.45
CA LEU A 289 -7.23 -10.71 4.05
C LEU A 289 -8.43 -10.56 4.99
N PHE A 290 -8.90 -9.34 5.18
CA PHE A 290 -10.15 -9.06 5.91
C PHE A 290 -10.84 -7.81 5.39
N ASP A 291 -12.13 -7.67 5.68
CA ASP A 291 -12.90 -6.54 5.17
C ASP A 291 -12.49 -5.23 5.88
N PRO A 292 -12.25 -4.14 5.13
CA PRO A 292 -11.79 -2.87 5.68
C PRO A 292 -12.83 -2.25 6.63
N GLY A 293 -12.37 -1.35 7.50
CA GLY A 293 -13.28 -0.52 8.32
C GLY A 293 -13.85 -1.18 9.58
N SER A 294 -13.58 -2.47 9.83
CA SER A 294 -14.19 -3.22 10.94
C SER A 294 -13.15 -3.81 11.90
N ALA A 295 -13.28 -3.47 13.20
CA ALA A 295 -12.46 -4.06 14.26
C ALA A 295 -12.73 -5.55 14.43
N GLU A 296 -13.99 -5.99 14.26
CA GLU A 296 -14.35 -7.40 14.30
C GLU A 296 -13.71 -8.19 13.16
N ALA A 297 -13.68 -7.63 11.95
CA ALA A 297 -13.03 -8.27 10.81
C ALA A 297 -11.51 -8.41 11.02
N LEU A 298 -10.87 -7.36 11.57
CA LEU A 298 -9.46 -7.42 11.97
C LEU A 298 -9.23 -8.51 13.02
N LEU A 299 -10.05 -8.56 14.07
CA LEU A 299 -9.92 -9.54 15.16
C LEU A 299 -10.14 -10.98 14.68
N HIS A 300 -11.09 -11.20 13.77
CA HIS A 300 -11.29 -12.49 13.13
C HIS A 300 -10.03 -12.90 12.32
N ALA A 301 -9.44 -11.98 11.56
CA ALA A 301 -8.22 -12.26 10.79
C ALA A 301 -7.00 -12.54 11.68
N VAL A 302 -6.85 -11.79 12.77
CA VAL A 302 -5.85 -12.06 13.81
C VAL A 302 -6.06 -13.45 14.41
N GLY A 303 -7.30 -13.83 14.71
CA GLY A 303 -7.65 -15.18 15.18
C GLY A 303 -7.24 -16.27 14.19
N ARG A 304 -7.52 -16.10 12.89
CA ARG A 304 -7.05 -17.02 11.84
C ARG A 304 -5.53 -17.12 11.82
N ALA A 305 -4.82 -15.99 11.90
CA ALA A 305 -3.37 -15.96 11.92
C ALA A 305 -2.80 -16.70 13.15
N ILE A 306 -3.37 -16.49 14.34
CA ILE A 306 -2.99 -17.19 15.58
C ILE A 306 -3.19 -18.71 15.42
N ALA A 307 -4.33 -19.14 14.87
CA ALA A 307 -4.64 -20.55 14.67
C ALA A 307 -3.65 -21.24 13.72
N VAL A 308 -3.31 -20.62 12.59
CA VAL A 308 -2.31 -21.17 11.67
C VAL A 308 -0.90 -21.13 12.29
N HIS A 309 -0.57 -20.08 13.03
CA HIS A 309 0.73 -19.94 13.70
C HIS A 309 0.97 -21.02 14.78
N ALA A 310 -0.09 -21.54 15.40
CA ALA A 310 -0.01 -22.66 16.34
C ALA A 310 0.54 -23.94 15.67
N ASP A 311 0.26 -24.15 14.37
CA ASP A 311 0.91 -25.18 13.56
C ASP A 311 2.18 -24.62 12.91
N ARG A 312 3.32 -24.85 13.57
CA ARG A 312 4.63 -24.35 13.14
C ARG A 312 5.06 -24.82 11.75
N THR A 313 4.60 -26.01 11.33
CA THR A 313 4.92 -26.54 10.01
C THR A 313 4.14 -25.80 8.94
N ARG A 314 2.83 -25.61 9.15
CA ARG A 314 1.98 -24.81 8.25
C ARG A 314 2.45 -23.36 8.19
N TRP A 315 2.78 -22.75 9.32
CA TRP A 315 3.29 -21.38 9.37
C TRP A 315 4.59 -21.21 8.58
N ALA A 316 5.56 -22.12 8.77
CA ALA A 316 6.80 -22.08 8.00
C ALA A 316 6.58 -22.28 6.49
N SER A 317 5.58 -23.09 6.11
CA SER A 317 5.18 -23.23 4.71
C SER A 317 4.64 -21.91 4.14
N LEU A 318 3.73 -21.26 4.89
CA LEU A 318 3.16 -19.95 4.55
C LEU A 318 4.25 -18.88 4.38
N GLN A 319 5.23 -18.83 5.30
CA GLN A 319 6.36 -17.89 5.21
C GLN A 319 7.22 -18.13 3.96
N ARG A 320 7.54 -19.39 3.65
CA ARG A 320 8.30 -19.70 2.43
C ARG A 320 7.52 -19.35 1.17
N GLN A 321 6.21 -19.57 1.18
CA GLN A 321 5.37 -19.22 0.05
C GLN A 321 5.30 -17.70 -0.15
N ALA A 322 5.16 -16.93 0.93
CA ALA A 322 5.24 -15.47 0.91
C ALA A 322 6.59 -14.97 0.34
N MET A 323 7.71 -15.54 0.80
CA MET A 323 9.06 -15.14 0.37
C MET A 323 9.39 -15.50 -1.09
N LYS A 324 8.60 -16.37 -1.74
CA LYS A 324 8.74 -16.67 -3.17
C LYS A 324 8.09 -15.62 -4.06
N ALA A 325 7.25 -14.75 -3.53
CA ALA A 325 6.57 -13.74 -4.32
C ALA A 325 7.60 -12.78 -4.95
N ASP A 326 7.55 -12.64 -6.28
CA ASP A 326 8.31 -11.60 -6.97
C ASP A 326 7.61 -10.25 -6.72
N VAL A 327 8.19 -9.50 -5.79
CA VAL A 327 7.78 -8.16 -5.38
C VAL A 327 8.70 -7.07 -5.96
N SER A 328 9.60 -7.42 -6.88
CA SER A 328 10.61 -6.50 -7.40
C SER A 328 10.03 -5.44 -8.35
N TRP A 329 10.74 -4.31 -8.48
CA TRP A 329 10.44 -3.32 -9.51
C TRP A 329 10.53 -3.86 -10.94
N ALA A 330 11.30 -4.93 -11.20
CA ALA A 330 11.44 -5.50 -12.54
C ALA A 330 10.08 -5.98 -13.10
N ARG A 331 9.28 -6.64 -12.26
CA ARG A 331 7.93 -7.10 -12.61
C ARG A 331 7.00 -5.93 -12.96
N SER A 332 7.04 -4.87 -12.16
CA SER A 332 6.24 -3.65 -12.38
C SER A 332 6.69 -2.92 -13.65
N ALA A 333 7.99 -2.69 -13.80
CA ALA A 333 8.61 -2.02 -14.95
C ALA A 333 8.30 -2.73 -16.27
N ALA A 334 8.28 -4.07 -16.30
CA ALA A 334 7.91 -4.82 -17.50
C ALA A 334 6.48 -4.50 -17.97
N ARG A 335 5.52 -4.31 -17.06
CA ARG A 335 4.14 -3.93 -17.40
C ARG A 335 4.06 -2.50 -17.91
N TYR A 336 4.79 -1.57 -17.30
CA TYR A 336 4.90 -0.20 -17.81
C TYR A 336 5.54 -0.17 -19.20
N ALA A 337 6.61 -0.94 -19.43
CA ALA A 337 7.27 -1.02 -20.73
C ALA A 337 6.33 -1.55 -21.83
N GLN A 338 5.52 -2.57 -21.52
CA GLN A 338 4.48 -3.08 -22.42
C GLN A 338 3.44 -2.01 -22.75
N LEU A 339 2.96 -1.25 -21.75
CA LEU A 339 2.03 -0.15 -21.96
C LEU A 339 2.66 0.92 -22.88
N TYR A 340 3.90 1.34 -22.60
CA TYR A 340 4.58 2.36 -23.42
C TYR A 340 4.77 1.91 -24.86
N ALA A 341 5.20 0.66 -25.06
CA ALA A 341 5.35 0.09 -26.40
C ALA A 341 4.00 0.10 -27.16
N SER A 342 2.90 -0.23 -26.48
CA SER A 342 1.56 -0.20 -27.08
C SER A 342 1.13 1.21 -27.50
N LEU A 343 1.48 2.24 -26.71
CA LEU A 343 1.12 3.63 -26.99
C LEU A 343 1.97 4.23 -28.10
N ILE A 344 3.27 3.94 -28.12
CA ILE A 344 4.19 4.43 -29.16
C ILE A 344 3.87 3.81 -30.52
N SER A 345 3.37 2.57 -30.55
CA SER A 345 3.01 1.87 -31.78
C SER A 345 1.68 2.33 -32.39
N ARG A 346 0.82 3.03 -31.63
CA ARG A 346 -0.39 3.66 -32.17
C ARG A 346 0.05 4.86 -33.03
N ARG A 347 0.12 4.69 -34.36
CA ARG A 347 0.23 5.84 -35.28
C ARG A 347 -0.93 6.81 -34.98
N PRO A 348 -0.71 8.13 -34.91
CA PRO A 348 -1.81 9.07 -34.90
C PRO A 348 -2.69 8.78 -36.11
N ALA A 349 -4.00 8.63 -35.91
CA ALA A 349 -4.92 8.71 -37.03
C ALA A 349 -4.71 10.10 -37.66
N GLY A 350 -4.27 10.11 -38.92
CA GLY A 350 -3.99 11.34 -39.67
C GLY A 350 -5.24 12.18 -39.88
#